data_AF-A0A1B1HY15-F1
#
_entry.id   AF-A0A1B1HY15-F1
#
_cell.length_a   1.000
_cell.length_b   1.000
_cell.length_c   1.000
_cell.angle_alpha   90.00
_cell.angle_beta   90.00
_cell.angle_gamma   90.00
#
_symmetry.space_group_name_H-M   'P 1'
#
loop_
_entity.id
_entity.type
_entity.pdbx_description
1 polymer ?
#
loop_
_entity_poly.entity_id
_entity_poly.type
_entity_poly.pdbx_seq_one_letter_code
_entity_poly.pdbx_strand_id
1 'polypeptide(L)' 'EWFTVLEHYRRSHCVVPELIIGNGYYFRVFSQNMVGFSDRAATTKEPVFIPRP' A
#
# COMPACT_ATOMS: atom_id res chain seq x y z
N GLU A 1 1.79 -8.39 9.42
CA GLU A 1 0.98 -7.23 9.85
C GLU A 1 0.76 -6.22 8.73
N TRP A 2 -0.37 -5.53 8.79
CA TRP A 2 -0.75 -4.46 7.85
C TRP A 2 -0.76 -3.11 8.54
N PHE A 3 -0.19 -2.09 7.90
CA PHE A 3 -0.13 -0.73 8.41
C PHE A 3 -0.72 0.25 7.39
N THR A 4 -1.50 1.22 7.85
CA THR A 4 -2.02 2.31 7.01
C THR A 4 -0.93 3.37 6.89
N VAL A 5 -0.44 3.60 5.68
CA VAL A 5 0.57 4.65 5.40
C VAL A 5 -0.09 5.96 4.94
N LEU A 6 -1.18 5.85 4.18
CA LEU A 6 -1.92 6.99 3.63
C LEU A 6 -3.42 6.74 3.72
N GLU A 7 -4.18 7.77 4.06
CA GLU A 7 -5.64 7.77 4.11
C GLU A 7 -6.23 8.98 3.36
N HIS A 8 -7.45 8.85 2.85
CA HIS A 8 -8.18 9.90 2.12
C HIS A 8 -7.42 10.55 0.95
N TYR A 9 -6.53 9.80 0.33
CA TYR A 9 -5.66 10.28 -0.73
C TYR A 9 -6.34 10.18 -2.11
N ARG A 10 -6.37 11.28 -2.85
CA ARG A 10 -7.20 11.42 -4.07
C ARG A 10 -6.54 10.98 -5.37
N ARG A 11 -5.21 10.82 -5.41
CA ARG A 11 -4.50 10.43 -6.64
C ARG A 11 -4.42 8.91 -6.76
N SER A 12 -4.38 8.41 -7.99
CA SER A 12 -4.19 6.98 -8.31
C SER A 12 -2.73 6.51 -8.21
N HIS A 13 -1.82 7.34 -7.70
CA HIS A 13 -0.41 7.00 -7.46
C HIS A 13 0.08 7.63 -6.16
N CYS A 14 0.87 6.90 -5.37
CA CYS A 14 1.49 7.42 -4.16
C CYS A 14 2.92 6.88 -3.99
N VAL A 15 3.67 7.49 -3.07
CA VAL A 15 5.00 7.02 -2.66
C VAL A 15 4.89 6.60 -1.20
N VAL A 16 5.37 5.40 -0.89
CA VAL A 16 5.51 4.91 0.49
C VAL A 16 6.98 5.07 0.89
N PRO A 17 7.32 6.06 1.74
CA PRO A 17 8.70 6.29 2.16
C PRO A 17 9.12 5.34 3.29
N GLU A 18 10.40 5.39 3.67
CA GLU A 18 10.94 4.79 4.89
C GLU A 18 10.79 3.25 4.99
N LEU A 19 10.80 2.56 3.85
CA LEU A 19 10.86 1.10 3.82
C LEU A 19 12.22 0.60 4.30
N ILE A 20 12.21 -0.50 5.07
CA ILE A 20 13.41 -1.08 5.66
C ILE A 20 14.14 -1.91 4.60
N ILE A 21 15.42 -1.61 4.40
CA ILE A 21 16.29 -2.34 3.49
C ILE A 21 16.40 -3.81 3.92
N GLY A 22 16.32 -4.72 2.94
CA GLY A 22 16.38 -6.17 3.17
C GLY A 22 15.02 -6.82 3.45
N ASN A 23 13.94 -6.04 3.55
CA ASN A 23 12.59 -6.57 3.74
C ASN A 23 11.83 -6.70 2.41
N GLY A 24 10.87 -7.63 2.38
CA GLY A 24 9.85 -7.75 1.35
C GLY A 24 8.53 -7.14 1.82
N TYR A 25 7.90 -6.33 0.99
CA TYR A 25 6.63 -5.68 1.29
C TYR A 25 5.54 -6.06 0.31
N TYR A 26 4.37 -6.40 0.82
CA TYR A 26 3.13 -6.35 0.05
C TYR A 26 2.46 -5.00 0.26
N PHE A 27 1.82 -4.48 -0.78
CA PHE A 27 1.02 -3.27 -0.69
C PHE A 27 -0.44 -3.61 -0.97
N ARG A 28 -1.34 -2.96 -0.23
CA ARG A 28 -2.78 -3.07 -0.49
C ARG A 28 -3.43 -1.69 -0.48
N VAL A 29 -4.46 -1.51 -1.30
CA VAL A 29 -5.22 -0.26 -1.43
C VAL A 29 -6.71 -0.56 -1.38
N PHE A 30 -7.45 0.26 -0.64
CA PHE A 30 -8.91 0.30 -0.66
C PHE A 30 -9.36 1.54 -1.44
N SER A 31 -10.40 1.41 -2.25
CA SER A 31 -11.08 2.58 -2.80
C SER A 31 -12.13 3.06 -1.79
N GLN A 32 -12.43 4.36 -1.79
CA GLN A 32 -13.44 4.95 -0.90
C GLN A 32 -14.39 5.83 -1.69
N ASN A 33 -15.69 5.72 -1.41
CA ASN A 33 -16.72 6.65 -1.87
C ASN A 33 -17.54 7.17 -0.67
N MET A 34 -18.65 7.86 -0.93
CA MET A 34 -19.50 8.43 0.13
C MET A 34 -20.15 7.40 1.06
N VAL A 35 -20.26 6.14 0.63
CA VAL A 35 -20.83 5.05 1.42
C VAL A 35 -19.76 4.42 2.32
N GLY A 36 -18.53 4.28 1.82
CA GLY A 36 -17.45 3.67 2.58
C GLY A 36 -16.31 3.15 1.71
N PHE A 37 -15.52 2.24 2.28
CA PHE A 37 -14.43 1.55 1.60
C PHE A 37 -14.93 0.36 0.76
N SER A 38 -14.13 -0.05 -0.22
CA SER A 38 -14.34 -1.31 -0.92
C SER A 38 -14.24 -2.51 0.04
N ASP A 39 -15.08 -3.54 -0.18
CA ASP A 39 -15.08 -4.76 0.65
C ASP A 39 -13.74 -5.52 0.62
N ARG A 40 -13.01 -5.41 -0.50
CA ARG A 40 -11.71 -6.04 -0.71
C ARG A 40 -10.68 -5.00 -1.10
N ALA A 41 -9.44 -5.22 -0.65
CA ALA A 41 -8.31 -4.45 -1.11
C ALA A 41 -7.73 -5.03 -2.40
N ALA A 42 -7.31 -4.16 -3.31
CA ALA A 42 -6.37 -4.55 -4.35
C ALA A 42 -5.00 -4.74 -3.68
N THR A 43 -4.36 -5.89 -3.88
CA THR A 43 -3.08 -6.23 -3.25
C THR A 43 -2.07 -6.63 -4.32
N THR A 44 -0.79 -6.29 -4.14
CA THR A 44 0.27 -6.76 -5.02
C THR A 44 0.33 -8.29 -5.03
N LYS A 45 0.56 -8.89 -6.21
CA LYS A 45 0.62 -10.36 -6.35
C LYS A 45 1.86 -10.93 -5.67
N GLU A 46 3.00 -10.27 -5.87
CA GLU A 46 4.30 -10.63 -5.33
C GLU A 46 4.79 -9.51 -4.39
N PRO A 47 5.67 -9.83 -3.43
CA PRO A 47 6.27 -8.82 -2.57
C PRO A 47 7.31 -8.03 -3.36
N VAL A 48 7.41 -6.74 -3.08
CA VAL A 48 8.50 -5.90 -3.55
C VAL A 48 9.63 -6.00 -2.52
N PHE A 49 10.76 -6.55 -2.94
CA PHE A 49 11.98 -6.59 -2.13
C PHE A 49 12.72 -5.27 -2.20
N ILE A 50 13.16 -4.76 -1.06
CA ILE A 50 13.97 -3.53 -0.98
C ILE A 50 15.45 -3.93 -0.92
N PRO A 51 16.19 -3.87 -2.04
CA PRO A 51 17.57 -4.32 -2.08
C PRO A 51 18.47 -3.34 -1.34
N ARG A 52 19.65 -3.84 -0.93
CA ARG A 52 20.77 -2.94 -0.64
C ARG A 52 21.19 -2.26 -1.95
N PRO A 53 21.61 -0.98 -1.90
CA PRO A 53 22.22 -0.31 -3.04
C PRO A 53 23.39 -1.10 -3.63
#